data_AF-B4QCS6-F1
#
_entry.id   AF-B4QCS6-F1
#
_cell.length_a   1.000
_cell.length_b   1.000
_cell.length_c   1.000
_cell.angle_alpha   90.00
_cell.angle_beta   90.00
_cell.angle_gamma   90.00
#
_symmetry.space_group_name_H-M   'P 1'
#
loop_
_entity.id
_entity.type
_entity.pdbx_description
1 polymer ?
#
loop_
_entity_poly.entity_id
_entity_poly.type
_entity_poly.pdbx_seq_one_letter_code
_entity_poly.pdbx_strand_id
1 'polypeptide(L)'
;MALPGNGIYVVRGEMATLMTAMRRGTRWNATAYVDDEDDLLLKMFIDLKHELNRIEDLRQIEPQVFLAPFLEVIRTADATGPLTSLALASINKFLSYGLIDPTSPNLADIVERIADAVTHARFMGTDQSSDGVTFMRVIEVLHTLIRSPEGAAVSNGSMCEVMLSCFKICFEPRLSELLRRSAEKSLKDMVLLFFMRLPQFAEERSDTMLQKRFTIGDAASGATQEKLKRKTVAQAPTAPRKSSAVGEQPQTPQSANLTVPGHLKAPILATTPASPAGNILDMQGKITQTPTTTASTGEDETTVPDTPVIQVESTDSEPLLDGETGEATSTLAEANSSEYINSVGVRFTQQSTDHDVTSLSPYGLPFIQELFRFLITLSNPLDKQNSDSMMHTGLSLLTVAFEVAADNIGKYEGLLELVKDDLCRNLISLLSSERLSIFAANLQLCFLLFESLRGHLKFQLEAYLRKLSEIIASDNPKTPYEMRELALDNLLQLWRIPGFVTELYINYDCDLYCTDMFESLTNLLSKYTLSATTCSL
;
A
#
# COMPACT_ATOMS: atom_id res chain seq x y z
N MET A 1 2.52 30.25 -1.26
CA MET A 1 3.90 30.66 -1.63
C MET A 1 3.79 31.87 -2.55
N ALA A 2 4.82 32.70 -2.70
CA ALA A 2 4.83 33.67 -3.81
C ALA A 2 5.21 32.93 -5.09
N LEU A 3 4.45 33.11 -6.18
CA LEU A 3 4.81 32.47 -7.46
C LEU A 3 6.23 32.90 -7.89
N PRO A 4 7.06 31.98 -8.40
CA PRO A 4 8.36 32.35 -8.96
C PRO A 4 8.19 33.36 -10.10
N GLY A 5 8.85 34.52 -10.02
CA GLY A 5 8.77 35.56 -11.05
C GLY A 5 9.17 35.11 -12.46
N ASN A 6 9.88 33.98 -12.56
CA ASN A 6 10.27 33.36 -13.83
C ASN A 6 9.29 32.28 -14.32
N GLY A 7 8.14 32.07 -13.67
CA GLY A 7 7.18 31.00 -13.99
C GLY A 7 6.75 30.97 -15.46
N ILE A 8 6.58 32.15 -16.08
CA ILE A 8 6.28 32.26 -17.51
C ILE A 8 7.34 31.62 -18.42
N TYR A 9 8.63 31.70 -18.06
CA TYR A 9 9.71 31.07 -18.81
C TYR A 9 9.75 29.55 -18.59
N VAL A 10 9.31 29.06 -17.42
CA VAL A 10 9.16 27.63 -17.17
C VAL A 10 8.09 27.05 -18.08
N VAL A 11 6.88 27.63 -18.09
CA VAL A 11 5.78 27.17 -18.97
C VAL A 11 6.19 27.26 -20.45
N ARG A 12 6.78 28.39 -20.89
CA ARG A 12 7.28 28.52 -22.28
C ARG A 12 8.34 27.47 -22.63
N GLY A 13 9.20 27.08 -21.69
CA GLY A 13 10.25 26.06 -21.87
C GLY A 13 9.69 24.65 -22.01
N GLU A 14 8.79 24.24 -21.11
CA GLU A 14 8.11 22.94 -21.20
C GLU A 14 7.28 22.84 -22.49
N MET A 15 6.49 23.89 -22.78
CA MET A 15 5.68 24.00 -24.00
C MET A 15 6.53 23.86 -25.27
N ALA A 16 7.70 24.50 -25.33
CA ALA A 16 8.61 24.39 -26.47
C ALA A 16 9.23 22.99 -26.60
N THR A 17 9.56 22.35 -25.48
CA THR A 17 10.12 20.99 -25.45
C THR A 17 9.08 19.99 -25.97
N LEU A 18 7.83 20.12 -25.52
CA LEU A 18 6.72 19.27 -25.91
C LEU A 18 6.37 19.45 -27.40
N MET A 19 6.18 20.69 -27.87
CA MET A 19 6.00 21.00 -29.31
C MET A 19 7.15 20.49 -30.20
N THR A 20 8.37 20.39 -29.67
CA THR A 20 9.52 19.87 -30.43
C THR A 20 9.50 18.34 -30.50
N ALA A 21 9.11 17.65 -29.42
CA ALA A 21 8.92 16.20 -29.42
C ALA A 21 7.77 15.79 -30.36
N MET A 22 6.64 16.47 -30.22
CA MET A 22 5.47 16.44 -31.10
C MET A 22 5.85 16.46 -32.59
N ARG A 23 6.49 17.55 -33.06
CA ARG A 23 6.90 17.73 -34.47
C ARG A 23 7.97 16.76 -34.96
N ARG A 24 8.67 16.05 -34.06
CA ARG A 24 9.65 15.01 -34.42
C ARG A 24 8.99 13.64 -34.60
N GLY A 25 7.79 13.43 -34.08
CA GLY A 25 7.00 12.23 -34.34
C GLY A 25 6.66 12.12 -35.82
N THR A 26 6.85 10.93 -36.41
CA THR A 26 6.48 10.66 -37.81
C THR A 26 4.99 10.91 -38.09
N ARG A 27 4.13 10.67 -37.09
CA ARG A 27 2.69 10.94 -37.11
C ARG A 27 2.36 12.42 -37.38
N TRP A 28 3.16 13.37 -36.87
CA TRP A 28 2.85 14.80 -36.93
C TRP A 28 3.71 15.58 -37.95
N ASN A 29 4.38 14.85 -38.85
CA ASN A 29 4.95 15.43 -40.07
C ASN A 29 3.88 15.48 -41.16
N ALA A 30 3.67 16.66 -41.75
CA ALA A 30 2.52 17.03 -42.58
C ALA A 30 2.48 16.40 -44.00
N THR A 31 2.70 15.09 -44.14
CA THR A 31 2.80 14.39 -45.43
C THR A 31 2.00 13.09 -45.56
N ALA A 32 1.28 12.65 -44.53
CA ALA A 32 0.29 11.58 -44.63
C ALA A 32 -0.96 12.00 -43.85
N TYR A 33 -2.14 11.86 -44.49
CA TYR A 33 -3.49 12.10 -43.97
C TYR A 33 -3.55 12.44 -42.47
N VAL A 34 -3.51 13.75 -42.16
CA VAL A 34 -3.59 14.24 -40.78
C VAL A 34 -5.03 14.10 -40.31
N ASP A 35 -5.21 13.42 -39.18
CA ASP A 35 -6.49 13.26 -38.50
C ASP A 35 -6.89 14.59 -37.81
N ASP A 36 -8.18 14.92 -37.77
CA ASP A 36 -8.65 16.24 -37.30
C ASP A 36 -8.28 16.51 -35.82
N GLU A 37 -8.03 15.46 -35.02
CA GLU A 37 -7.60 15.56 -33.62
C GLU A 37 -6.10 15.90 -33.43
N ASP A 38 -5.22 15.48 -34.35
CA ASP A 38 -3.78 15.77 -34.26
C ASP A 38 -3.49 17.28 -34.46
N ASP A 39 -4.26 17.94 -35.35
CA ASP A 39 -4.19 19.39 -35.55
C ASP A 39 -4.78 20.16 -34.35
N LEU A 40 -5.77 19.59 -33.65
CA LEU A 40 -6.35 20.18 -32.44
C LEU A 40 -5.34 20.27 -31.29
N LEU A 41 -4.60 19.19 -31.01
CA LEU A 41 -3.56 19.21 -29.97
C LEU A 41 -2.48 20.24 -30.28
N LEU A 42 -1.93 20.22 -31.50
CA LEU A 42 -0.87 21.16 -31.89
C LEU A 42 -1.38 22.62 -31.85
N LYS A 43 -2.64 22.84 -32.23
CA LYS A 43 -3.32 24.14 -32.13
C LYS A 43 -3.45 24.62 -30.70
N MET A 44 -3.81 23.77 -29.72
CA MET A 44 -3.84 24.16 -28.30
C MET A 44 -2.49 24.71 -27.82
N PHE A 45 -1.37 24.12 -28.26
CA PHE A 45 -0.03 24.62 -27.95
C PHE A 45 0.34 25.91 -28.72
N ILE A 46 -0.18 26.11 -29.93
CA ILE A 46 -0.01 27.35 -30.70
C ILE A 46 -0.81 28.50 -30.06
N ASP A 47 -2.05 28.25 -29.66
CA ASP A 47 -2.92 29.23 -28.99
C ASP A 47 -2.34 29.62 -27.62
N LEU A 48 -1.88 28.63 -26.83
CA LEU A 48 -1.15 28.90 -25.58
C LEU A 48 0.12 29.73 -25.83
N LYS A 49 0.89 29.43 -26.89
CA LYS A 49 2.06 30.22 -27.26
C LYS A 49 1.69 31.67 -27.62
N HIS A 50 0.58 31.89 -28.30
CA HIS A 50 0.10 33.23 -28.61
C HIS A 50 -0.27 34.01 -27.34
N GLU A 51 -1.00 33.38 -26.41
CA GLU A 51 -1.40 34.05 -25.17
C GLU A 51 -0.21 34.31 -24.23
N LEU A 52 0.68 33.32 -24.05
CA LEU A 52 1.91 33.49 -23.29
C LEU A 52 2.84 34.55 -23.86
N ASN A 53 2.77 34.89 -25.16
CA ASN A 53 3.55 35.98 -25.75
C ASN A 53 2.93 37.38 -25.56
N ARG A 54 1.65 37.47 -25.16
CA ARG A 54 0.95 38.73 -24.91
C ARG A 54 1.09 39.21 -23.46
N ILE A 55 1.41 38.31 -22.54
CA ILE A 55 1.55 38.58 -21.10
C ILE A 55 3.02 38.63 -20.67
N GLU A 56 3.30 39.40 -19.62
CA GLU A 56 4.62 39.49 -18.98
C GLU A 56 4.71 38.69 -17.67
N ASP A 57 3.58 38.50 -16.99
CA ASP A 57 3.48 37.83 -15.69
C ASP A 57 2.48 36.66 -15.76
N LEU A 58 2.89 35.48 -15.29
CA LEU A 58 2.06 34.28 -15.29
C LEU A 58 0.81 34.42 -14.39
N ARG A 59 0.81 35.35 -13.42
CA ARG A 59 -0.35 35.65 -12.57
C ARG A 59 -1.52 36.30 -13.32
N GLN A 60 -1.30 36.74 -14.56
CA GLN A 60 -2.35 37.35 -15.41
C GLN A 60 -3.16 36.31 -16.19
N ILE A 61 -2.74 35.04 -16.21
CA ILE A 61 -3.41 33.94 -16.91
C ILE A 61 -3.90 32.92 -15.89
N GLU A 62 -5.13 32.42 -16.06
CA GLU A 62 -5.66 31.39 -15.17
C GLU A 62 -4.88 30.08 -15.35
N PRO A 63 -4.56 29.32 -14.27
CA PRO A 63 -3.75 28.11 -14.39
C PRO A 63 -4.33 27.07 -15.36
N GLN A 64 -5.65 26.96 -15.43
CA GLN A 64 -6.34 26.07 -16.35
C GLN A 64 -5.93 26.28 -17.81
N VAL A 65 -5.68 27.53 -18.24
CA VAL A 65 -5.35 27.84 -19.65
C VAL A 65 -3.98 27.29 -20.03
N PHE A 66 -2.98 27.39 -19.16
CA PHE A 66 -1.66 26.83 -19.44
C PHE A 66 -1.53 25.34 -19.10
N LEU A 67 -2.39 24.80 -18.24
CA LEU A 67 -2.42 23.36 -17.92
C LEU A 67 -3.13 22.54 -19.00
N ALA A 68 -4.22 23.05 -19.57
CA ALA A 68 -5.10 22.28 -20.46
C ALA A 68 -4.37 21.55 -21.62
N PRO A 69 -3.44 22.17 -22.37
CA PRO A 69 -2.75 21.47 -23.46
C PRO A 69 -1.88 20.30 -22.98
N PHE A 70 -1.29 20.40 -21.79
CA PHE A 70 -0.49 19.32 -21.20
C PHE A 70 -1.37 18.20 -20.65
N LEU A 71 -2.49 18.55 -20.00
CA LEU A 71 -3.46 17.57 -19.50
C LEU A 71 -4.12 16.79 -20.65
N GLU A 72 -4.35 17.45 -21.79
CA GLU A 72 -4.95 16.78 -22.95
C GLU A 72 -4.01 15.74 -23.56
N VAL A 73 -2.72 16.05 -23.72
CA VAL A 73 -1.69 15.07 -24.15
C VAL A 73 -1.63 13.85 -23.22
N ILE A 74 -1.96 13.99 -21.93
CA ILE A 74 -1.99 12.87 -20.97
C ILE A 74 -3.26 12.00 -21.14
N ARG A 75 -4.37 12.59 -21.60
CA ARG A 75 -5.62 11.87 -21.90
C ARG A 75 -5.63 11.20 -23.28
N THR A 76 -4.96 11.79 -24.28
CA THR A 76 -4.91 11.27 -25.65
C THR A 76 -4.32 9.86 -25.67
N ALA A 77 -5.14 8.86 -25.98
CA ALA A 77 -4.71 7.45 -25.97
C ALA A 77 -3.55 7.15 -26.93
N ASP A 78 -3.48 7.89 -28.03
CA ASP A 78 -2.50 7.72 -29.09
C ASP A 78 -1.16 8.44 -28.82
N ALA A 79 -1.07 9.26 -27.77
CA ALA A 79 0.20 9.87 -27.39
C ALA A 79 1.18 8.77 -26.99
N THR A 80 2.42 8.80 -27.50
CA THR A 80 3.41 7.76 -27.16
C THR A 80 3.89 7.92 -25.72
N GLY A 81 4.27 6.82 -25.05
CA GLY A 81 4.81 6.84 -23.68
C GLY A 81 5.84 7.97 -23.44
N PRO A 82 6.89 8.13 -24.28
CA PRO A 82 7.84 9.24 -24.18
C PRO A 82 7.20 10.64 -24.22
N LEU A 83 6.19 10.87 -25.06
CA LEU A 83 5.48 12.15 -25.16
C LEU A 83 4.63 12.42 -23.91
N THR A 84 3.87 11.41 -23.46
CA THR A 84 3.05 11.47 -22.24
C THR A 84 3.93 11.66 -20.99
N SER A 85 5.10 11.02 -20.95
CA SER A 85 6.09 11.20 -19.86
C SER A 85 6.62 12.64 -19.76
N LEU A 86 6.75 13.33 -20.90
CA LEU A 86 7.18 14.73 -20.96
C LEU A 86 6.06 15.68 -20.52
N ALA A 87 4.81 15.38 -20.88
CA ALA A 87 3.64 16.11 -20.38
C ALA A 87 3.51 15.96 -18.84
N LEU A 88 3.59 14.74 -18.32
CA LEU A 88 3.59 14.46 -16.88
C LEU A 88 4.75 15.17 -16.15
N ALA A 89 5.97 15.13 -16.69
CA ALA A 89 7.10 15.86 -16.13
C ALA A 89 6.88 17.38 -16.08
N SER A 90 6.18 17.94 -17.08
CA SER A 90 5.79 19.36 -17.11
C SER A 90 4.80 19.68 -15.99
N ILE A 91 3.74 18.88 -15.83
CA ILE A 91 2.76 19.03 -14.74
C ILE A 91 3.43 18.91 -13.36
N ASN A 92 4.29 17.91 -13.17
CA ASN A 92 5.05 17.72 -11.93
C ASN A 92 5.87 18.97 -11.58
N LYS A 93 6.52 19.57 -12.59
CA LYS A 93 7.31 20.79 -12.43
C LYS A 93 6.45 22.01 -12.09
N PHE A 94 5.27 22.13 -12.68
CA PHE A 94 4.33 23.23 -12.39
C PHE A 94 3.81 23.18 -10.94
N LEU A 95 3.50 21.97 -10.45
CA LEU A 95 3.15 21.73 -9.04
C LEU A 95 4.36 22.01 -8.11
N SER A 96 5.50 21.36 -8.39
CA SER A 96 6.73 21.47 -7.58
C SER A 96 7.25 22.91 -7.45
N TYR A 97 7.02 23.76 -8.45
CA TYR A 97 7.48 25.15 -8.46
C TYR A 97 6.43 26.13 -7.90
N GLY A 98 5.24 25.65 -7.49
CA GLY A 98 4.15 26.50 -7.02
C GLY A 98 3.68 27.50 -8.07
N LEU A 99 3.47 27.05 -9.31
CA LEU A 99 2.91 27.88 -10.39
C LEU A 99 1.38 28.00 -10.34
N ILE A 100 0.73 27.17 -9.51
CA ILE A 100 -0.70 27.24 -9.19
C ILE A 100 -0.80 27.97 -7.85
N ASP A 101 -1.75 28.90 -7.70
CA ASP A 101 -1.95 29.62 -6.43
C ASP A 101 -2.98 28.89 -5.54
N PRO A 102 -2.63 28.42 -4.33
CA PRO A 102 -3.56 27.82 -3.37
C PRO A 102 -4.70 28.75 -2.92
N THR A 103 -4.64 30.05 -3.23
CA THR A 103 -5.68 31.03 -2.90
C THR A 103 -6.61 31.33 -4.08
N SER A 104 -6.41 30.69 -5.25
CA SER A 104 -7.26 30.88 -6.42
C SER A 104 -8.67 30.30 -6.21
N PRO A 105 -9.74 30.99 -6.66
CA PRO A 105 -11.11 30.53 -6.42
C PRO A 105 -11.47 29.25 -7.18
N ASN A 106 -10.81 29.01 -8.32
CA ASN A 106 -11.03 27.84 -9.18
C ASN A 106 -10.10 26.67 -8.81
N LEU A 107 -9.36 26.74 -7.69
CA LEU A 107 -8.35 25.75 -7.31
C LEU A 107 -8.90 24.32 -7.32
N ALA A 108 -10.11 24.12 -6.78
CA ALA A 108 -10.74 22.81 -6.68
C ALA A 108 -10.94 22.17 -8.07
N ASP A 109 -11.47 22.91 -9.06
CA ASP A 109 -11.63 22.42 -10.44
C ASP A 109 -10.26 22.19 -11.12
N ILE A 110 -9.26 23.03 -10.84
CA ILE A 110 -7.90 22.85 -11.36
C ILE A 110 -7.28 21.54 -10.84
N VAL A 111 -7.33 21.28 -9.52
CA VAL A 111 -6.73 20.05 -8.95
C VAL A 111 -7.52 18.80 -9.29
N GLU A 112 -8.85 18.88 -9.40
CA GLU A 112 -9.68 17.76 -9.85
C GLU A 112 -9.33 17.37 -11.29
N ARG A 113 -9.15 18.36 -12.20
CA ARG A 113 -8.71 18.11 -13.59
C ARG A 113 -7.30 17.52 -13.70
N ILE A 114 -6.39 17.91 -12.81
CA ILE A 114 -5.04 17.32 -12.75
C ILE A 114 -5.14 15.88 -12.25
N ALA A 115 -5.89 15.63 -11.18
CA ALA A 115 -6.09 14.29 -10.64
C ALA A 115 -6.72 13.37 -11.71
N ASP A 116 -7.86 13.75 -12.28
CA ASP A 116 -8.57 13.03 -13.35
C ASP A 116 -7.66 12.68 -14.54
N ALA A 117 -6.96 13.67 -15.11
CA ALA A 117 -6.11 13.43 -16.28
C ALA A 117 -4.99 12.43 -15.98
N VAL A 118 -4.44 12.46 -14.78
CA VAL A 118 -3.29 11.63 -14.39
C VAL A 118 -3.71 10.25 -13.90
N THR A 119 -4.84 10.11 -13.21
CA THR A 119 -5.42 8.80 -12.81
C THR A 119 -5.96 8.03 -14.02
N HIS A 120 -6.47 8.74 -15.02
CA HIS A 120 -6.98 8.18 -16.28
C HIS A 120 -5.99 8.26 -17.45
N ALA A 121 -4.71 8.53 -17.19
CA ALA A 121 -3.69 8.70 -18.23
C ALA A 121 -3.64 7.50 -19.20
N ARG A 122 -3.56 7.79 -20.50
CA ARG A 122 -3.45 6.78 -21.56
C ARG A 122 -2.28 7.12 -22.47
N PHE A 123 -1.67 6.09 -23.04
CA PHE A 123 -0.62 6.24 -24.03
C PHE A 123 -0.48 4.97 -24.88
N MET A 124 0.02 5.16 -26.10
CA MET A 124 0.46 4.09 -26.98
C MET A 124 1.76 3.52 -26.44
N GLY A 125 1.78 2.20 -26.21
CA GLY A 125 2.95 1.50 -25.69
C GLY A 125 4.04 1.44 -26.75
N THR A 126 5.23 1.90 -26.40
CA THR A 126 6.38 1.91 -27.31
C THR A 126 7.40 0.85 -26.95
N ASP A 127 7.77 0.78 -25.67
CA ASP A 127 8.61 -0.28 -25.13
C ASP A 127 8.50 -0.30 -23.60
N GLN A 128 8.64 -1.48 -23.00
CA GLN A 128 8.47 -1.70 -21.55
C GLN A 128 9.30 -0.75 -20.66
N SER A 129 10.45 -0.24 -21.14
CA SER A 129 11.28 0.69 -20.37
C SER A 129 10.73 2.12 -20.43
N SER A 130 10.31 2.59 -21.60
CA SER A 130 9.64 3.89 -21.79
C SER A 130 8.28 3.93 -21.09
N ASP A 131 7.51 2.84 -21.16
CA ASP A 131 6.21 2.71 -20.50
C ASP A 131 6.39 2.72 -18.98
N GLY A 132 7.41 2.00 -18.47
CA GLY A 132 7.82 2.01 -17.06
C GLY A 132 8.22 3.40 -16.54
N VAL A 133 8.93 4.19 -17.35
CA VAL A 133 9.22 5.61 -17.03
C VAL A 133 7.94 6.43 -17.00
N THR A 134 7.01 6.20 -17.92
CA THR A 134 5.72 6.92 -17.98
C THR A 134 4.89 6.66 -16.72
N PHE A 135 4.77 5.40 -16.28
CA PHE A 135 4.13 5.07 -15.00
C PHE A 135 4.85 5.67 -13.78
N MET A 136 6.18 5.76 -13.80
CA MET A 136 6.92 6.46 -12.73
C MET A 136 6.53 7.95 -12.69
N ARG A 137 6.39 8.61 -13.85
CA ARG A 137 5.93 10.00 -13.92
C ARG A 137 4.49 10.18 -13.44
N VAL A 138 3.59 9.22 -13.68
CA VAL A 138 2.24 9.23 -13.10
C VAL A 138 2.34 9.25 -11.57
N ILE A 139 3.10 8.33 -10.96
CA ILE A 139 3.28 8.28 -9.50
C ILE A 139 3.88 9.59 -8.97
N GLU A 140 4.92 10.13 -9.61
CA GLU A 140 5.56 11.40 -9.21
C GLU A 140 4.59 12.58 -9.22
N VAL A 141 3.74 12.71 -10.25
CA VAL A 141 2.73 13.78 -10.34
C VAL A 141 1.68 13.62 -9.26
N LEU A 142 1.14 12.41 -9.07
CA LEU A 142 0.14 12.12 -8.04
C LEU A 142 0.69 12.39 -6.63
N HIS A 143 1.89 11.88 -6.32
CA HIS A 143 2.57 12.11 -5.03
C HIS A 143 2.84 13.59 -4.77
N THR A 144 3.29 14.33 -5.79
CA THR A 144 3.53 15.76 -5.67
C THR A 144 2.23 16.52 -5.47
N LEU A 145 1.17 16.21 -6.24
CA LEU A 145 -0.15 16.82 -6.07
C LEU A 145 -0.69 16.65 -4.65
N ILE A 146 -0.69 15.43 -4.11
CA ILE A 146 -1.21 15.15 -2.76
C ILE A 146 -0.38 15.85 -1.66
N ARG A 147 0.93 15.99 -1.85
CA ARG A 147 1.83 16.61 -0.87
C ARG A 147 1.99 18.13 -1.02
N SER A 148 1.52 18.70 -2.12
CA SER A 148 1.52 20.14 -2.37
C SER A 148 0.41 20.84 -1.56
N PRO A 149 0.53 22.14 -1.25
CA PRO A 149 -0.53 22.86 -0.54
C PRO A 149 -1.86 22.91 -1.33
N GLU A 150 -1.80 22.84 -2.66
CA GLU A 150 -2.94 22.72 -3.57
C GLU A 150 -3.71 21.40 -3.36
N GLY A 151 -3.00 20.32 -3.01
CA GLY A 151 -3.56 19.01 -2.68
C GLY A 151 -4.58 19.02 -1.54
N ALA A 152 -4.61 20.08 -0.72
CA ALA A 152 -5.63 20.25 0.31
C ALA A 152 -7.05 20.50 -0.24
N ALA A 153 -7.20 20.87 -1.52
CA ALA A 153 -8.49 21.18 -2.16
C ALA A 153 -9.09 20.04 -2.99
N VAL A 154 -8.38 18.92 -3.17
CA VAL A 154 -8.84 17.74 -3.94
C VAL A 154 -10.06 17.11 -3.26
N SER A 155 -11.03 16.63 -4.05
CA SER A 155 -12.24 16.02 -3.51
C SER A 155 -11.98 14.65 -2.86
N ASN A 156 -12.95 14.17 -2.06
CA ASN A 156 -12.92 12.79 -1.56
C ASN A 156 -12.88 11.77 -2.71
N GLY A 157 -13.56 12.05 -3.83
CA GLY A 157 -13.64 11.17 -5.00
C GLY A 157 -12.30 11.03 -5.71
N SER A 158 -11.68 12.15 -6.11
CA SER A 158 -10.37 12.11 -6.74
C SER A 158 -9.27 11.59 -5.80
N MET A 159 -9.35 11.82 -4.48
CA MET A 159 -8.42 11.18 -3.52
C MET A 159 -8.52 9.64 -3.54
N CYS A 160 -9.73 9.07 -3.66
CA CYS A 160 -9.91 7.63 -3.85
C CYS A 160 -9.24 7.15 -5.15
N GLU A 161 -9.48 7.83 -6.27
CA GLU A 161 -8.91 7.47 -7.58
C GLU A 161 -7.38 7.56 -7.61
N VAL A 162 -6.81 8.59 -6.98
CA VAL A 162 -5.36 8.78 -6.84
C VAL A 162 -4.72 7.59 -6.11
N MET A 163 -5.31 7.21 -4.97
CA MET A 163 -4.84 6.05 -4.19
C MET A 163 -5.00 4.75 -4.98
N LEU A 164 -6.15 4.55 -5.65
CA LEU A 164 -6.41 3.38 -6.47
C LEU A 164 -5.44 3.26 -7.65
N SER A 165 -5.12 4.35 -8.34
CA SER A 165 -4.13 4.35 -9.43
C SER A 165 -2.76 3.90 -8.92
N CYS A 166 -2.32 4.42 -7.75
CA CYS A 166 -1.08 3.98 -7.11
C CYS A 166 -1.13 2.50 -6.67
N PHE A 167 -2.26 2.00 -6.15
CA PHE A 167 -2.43 0.58 -5.79
C PHE A 167 -2.41 -0.34 -7.02
N LYS A 168 -3.05 0.06 -8.13
CA LYS A 168 -3.01 -0.68 -9.40
C LYS A 168 -1.57 -0.85 -9.89
N ILE A 169 -0.78 0.23 -9.88
CA ILE A 169 0.65 0.17 -10.23
C ILE A 169 1.44 -0.68 -9.21
N CYS A 170 1.13 -0.59 -7.91
CA CYS A 170 1.80 -1.38 -6.87
C CYS A 170 1.56 -2.90 -6.99
N PHE A 171 0.41 -3.33 -7.52
CA PHE A 171 0.02 -4.75 -7.57
C PHE A 171 0.04 -5.38 -8.96
N GLU A 172 0.22 -4.61 -10.04
CA GLU A 172 0.36 -5.13 -11.41
C GLU A 172 1.67 -5.96 -11.57
N PRO A 173 1.61 -7.29 -11.76
CA PRO A 173 2.80 -8.13 -11.84
C PRO A 173 3.62 -7.94 -13.12
N ARG A 174 3.06 -7.33 -14.18
CA ARG A 174 3.77 -7.02 -15.44
C ARG A 174 4.76 -5.86 -15.28
N LEU A 175 4.65 -5.05 -14.23
CA LEU A 175 5.51 -3.88 -13.99
C LEU A 175 6.77 -4.24 -13.19
N SER A 176 7.83 -3.43 -13.38
CA SER A 176 9.12 -3.68 -12.73
C SER A 176 9.03 -3.56 -11.20
N GLU A 177 9.79 -4.38 -10.48
CA GLU A 177 9.83 -4.34 -9.01
C GLU A 177 10.19 -2.95 -8.46
N LEU A 178 11.13 -2.25 -9.11
CA LEU A 178 11.50 -0.88 -8.74
C LEU A 178 10.31 0.08 -8.81
N LEU A 179 9.49 -0.01 -9.86
CA LEU A 179 8.30 0.80 -10.04
C LEU A 179 7.23 0.47 -8.99
N ARG A 180 6.98 -0.82 -8.72
CA ARG A 180 6.05 -1.25 -7.67
C ARG A 180 6.46 -0.76 -6.28
N ARG A 181 7.76 -0.82 -5.95
CA ARG A 181 8.29 -0.28 -4.68
C ARG A 181 8.26 1.25 -4.61
N SER A 182 8.40 1.94 -5.74
CA SER A 182 8.20 3.39 -5.81
C SER A 182 6.74 3.78 -5.55
N ALA A 183 5.78 3.02 -6.10
CA ALA A 183 4.36 3.17 -5.79
C ALA A 183 4.07 2.90 -4.30
N GLU A 184 4.58 1.79 -3.75
CA GLU A 184 4.46 1.44 -2.32
C GLU A 184 5.01 2.54 -1.40
N LYS A 185 6.18 3.11 -1.73
CA LYS A 185 6.77 4.24 -1.00
C LYS A 185 5.90 5.50 -1.09
N SER A 186 5.35 5.78 -2.27
CA SER A 186 4.50 6.96 -2.49
C SER A 186 3.18 6.85 -1.72
N LEU A 187 2.58 5.64 -1.70
CA LEU A 187 1.41 5.31 -0.87
C LEU A 187 1.69 5.51 0.62
N LYS A 188 2.87 5.10 1.12
CA LYS A 188 3.26 5.34 2.53
C LYS A 188 3.33 6.83 2.86
N ASP A 189 3.99 7.62 2.01
CA ASP A 189 4.08 9.08 2.19
C ASP A 189 2.69 9.77 2.14
N MET A 190 1.75 9.28 1.30
CA MET A 190 0.37 9.78 1.23
C MET A 190 -0.43 9.41 2.49
N VAL A 191 -0.41 8.14 2.91
CA VAL A 191 -1.07 7.65 4.13
C VAL A 191 -0.56 8.40 5.36
N LEU A 192 0.75 8.61 5.47
CA LEU A 192 1.37 9.43 6.52
C LEU A 192 0.73 10.83 6.58
N LEU A 193 0.62 11.52 5.45
CA LEU A 193 0.02 12.86 5.38
C LEU A 193 -1.46 12.85 5.78
N PHE A 194 -2.23 11.88 5.28
CA PHE A 194 -3.66 11.77 5.56
C PHE A 194 -3.96 11.54 7.04
N PHE A 195 -3.23 10.64 7.69
CA PHE A 195 -3.40 10.35 9.12
C PHE A 195 -2.78 11.45 10.02
N MET A 196 -1.69 12.11 9.61
CA MET A 196 -1.21 13.34 10.25
C MET A 196 -2.23 14.48 10.23
N ARG A 197 -3.08 14.55 9.18
CA ARG A 197 -4.18 15.52 9.07
C ARG A 197 -5.45 15.10 9.81
N LEU A 198 -5.58 13.86 10.26
CA LEU A 198 -6.78 13.35 10.95
C LEU A 198 -7.31 14.31 12.04
N PRO A 199 -6.50 14.86 12.97
CA PRO A 199 -6.98 15.74 14.05
C PRO A 199 -7.56 17.08 13.58
N GLN A 200 -7.39 17.43 12.31
CA GLN A 200 -7.92 18.66 11.71
C GLN A 200 -9.37 18.48 11.24
N PHE A 201 -9.84 17.24 11.07
CA PHE A 201 -11.20 16.95 10.66
C PHE A 201 -12.11 16.91 11.88
N ALA A 202 -13.15 17.76 11.85
CA ALA A 202 -14.24 17.67 12.80
C ALA A 202 -15.01 16.36 12.58
N GLU A 203 -15.29 15.65 13.66
CA GLU A 203 -16.29 14.60 13.64
C GLU A 203 -17.68 15.26 13.68
N GLU A 204 -18.39 15.25 12.56
CA GLU A 204 -19.82 15.53 12.58
C GLU A 204 -20.51 14.42 13.38
N ARG A 205 -20.96 14.75 14.60
CA ARG A 205 -21.76 13.84 15.41
C ARG A 205 -23.02 13.46 14.64
N SER A 206 -23.04 12.23 14.12
CA SER A 206 -24.18 11.64 13.43
C SER A 206 -25.27 11.24 14.44
N ASP A 207 -25.89 12.23 15.07
CA ASP A 207 -27.13 12.07 15.86
C ASP A 207 -28.32 11.56 14.98
N THR A 208 -28.10 11.38 13.67
CA THR A 208 -29.06 10.93 12.67
C THR A 208 -29.08 9.42 12.40
N MET A 209 -28.11 8.61 12.89
CA MET A 209 -28.08 7.17 12.57
C MET A 209 -29.04 6.28 13.39
N LEU A 210 -29.75 6.83 14.38
CA LEU A 210 -30.78 6.10 15.16
C LEU A 210 -32.14 5.96 14.44
N GLN A 211 -32.15 5.71 13.12
CA GLN A 211 -33.36 5.26 12.40
C GLN A 211 -33.11 4.68 11.00
N LYS A 212 -32.46 3.51 10.91
CA LYS A 212 -32.75 2.43 9.90
C LYS A 212 -31.76 1.25 10.03
N ARG A 213 -32.05 0.31 10.93
CA ARG A 213 -31.55 -1.07 10.82
C ARG A 213 -32.70 -2.04 11.09
N PHE A 214 -32.81 -3.04 10.22
CA PHE A 214 -33.77 -4.17 10.23
C PHE A 214 -35.23 -3.92 9.82
N THR A 215 -35.52 -4.18 8.54
CA THR A 215 -36.50 -5.21 8.16
C THR A 215 -35.95 -6.02 6.98
N ILE A 216 -35.67 -7.31 7.17
CA ILE A 216 -35.51 -8.25 6.06
C ILE A 216 -36.93 -8.67 5.64
N GLY A 217 -37.32 -8.34 4.41
CA GLY A 217 -38.59 -8.77 3.83
C GLY A 217 -38.33 -9.57 2.57
N ASP A 218 -38.74 -10.85 2.57
CA ASP A 218 -38.71 -11.70 1.39
C ASP A 218 -39.57 -11.10 0.26
N ALA A 219 -38.99 -10.96 -0.93
CA ALA A 219 -39.68 -10.43 -2.11
C ALA A 219 -39.26 -11.14 -3.42
N ALA A 220 -39.44 -12.47 -3.46
CA ALA A 220 -39.44 -13.23 -4.71
C ALA A 220 -40.77 -13.99 -4.87
N SER A 221 -41.82 -13.25 -5.22
CA SER A 221 -43.15 -13.82 -5.52
C SER A 221 -43.29 -14.08 -7.02
N GLY A 222 -43.42 -15.35 -7.41
CA GLY A 222 -43.62 -15.75 -8.80
C GLY A 222 -44.29 -17.12 -8.94
N ALA A 223 -45.62 -17.16 -8.70
CA ALA A 223 -46.59 -18.22 -9.03
C ALA A 223 -46.19 -19.70 -8.75
N THR A 224 -47.02 -20.51 -8.07
CA THR A 224 -48.32 -20.97 -8.60
C THR A 224 -49.20 -21.57 -7.48
N GLN A 225 -50.51 -21.67 -7.74
CA GLN A 225 -51.56 -22.28 -6.90
C GLN A 225 -51.20 -23.72 -6.43
N GLU A 226 -51.70 -24.31 -5.34
CA GLU A 226 -53.11 -24.46 -4.93
C GLU A 226 -53.29 -24.96 -3.45
N LYS A 227 -54.52 -24.78 -2.91
CA LYS A 227 -55.24 -25.67 -1.95
C LYS A 227 -54.78 -25.86 -0.47
N LEU A 228 -55.59 -25.27 0.43
CA LEU A 228 -56.39 -25.97 1.49
C LEU A 228 -55.65 -26.95 2.46
N LYS A 229 -55.41 -26.64 3.75
CA LYS A 229 -56.41 -26.68 4.84
C LYS A 229 -55.83 -26.37 6.24
N ARG A 230 -56.68 -25.78 7.10
CA ARG A 230 -56.60 -25.76 8.59
C ARG A 230 -56.20 -27.12 9.22
N LYS A 231 -55.36 -27.13 10.27
CA LYS A 231 -55.83 -27.15 11.69
C LYS A 231 -54.70 -27.12 12.74
N THR A 232 -55.07 -26.55 13.89
CA THR A 232 -54.38 -26.51 15.20
C THR A 232 -54.24 -27.90 15.85
N VAL A 233 -53.22 -28.11 16.70
CA VAL A 233 -53.29 -28.49 18.15
C VAL A 233 -51.94 -29.07 18.66
N ALA A 234 -51.70 -28.82 19.94
CA ALA A 234 -50.51 -28.99 20.77
C ALA A 234 -50.00 -30.43 21.10
N GLN A 235 -48.85 -30.41 21.81
CA GLN A 235 -48.41 -31.30 22.90
C GLN A 235 -47.67 -32.64 22.62
N ALA A 236 -46.56 -32.80 23.35
CA ALA A 236 -45.83 -34.03 23.68
C ALA A 236 -46.53 -34.78 24.86
N PRO A 237 -46.02 -35.88 25.48
CA PRO A 237 -44.71 -36.55 25.36
C PRO A 237 -44.75 -38.11 25.46
N THR A 238 -43.60 -38.72 25.85
CA THR A 238 -43.35 -40.05 26.48
C THR A 238 -42.67 -41.17 25.66
N ALA A 239 -41.80 -41.94 26.35
CA ALA A 239 -40.95 -43.04 25.86
C ALA A 239 -41.51 -44.43 26.27
N PRO A 240 -40.91 -45.59 25.89
CA PRO A 240 -39.95 -46.22 26.82
C PRO A 240 -38.89 -47.26 26.30
N ARG A 241 -37.81 -47.44 27.12
CA ARG A 241 -37.10 -48.70 27.52
C ARG A 241 -36.08 -49.48 26.63
N LYS A 242 -34.85 -49.60 27.22
CA LYS A 242 -34.00 -50.81 27.47
C LYS A 242 -33.28 -51.50 26.26
N SER A 243 -32.08 -52.11 26.39
CA SER A 243 -31.16 -52.36 27.53
C SER A 243 -29.72 -52.80 27.13
N SER A 244 -28.75 -52.68 28.08
CA SER A 244 -27.54 -53.53 28.31
C SER A 244 -26.40 -53.62 27.27
N ALA A 245 -25.10 -53.81 27.61
CA ALA A 245 -24.32 -53.65 28.87
C ALA A 245 -22.80 -53.94 28.62
N VAL A 246 -21.89 -53.28 29.37
CA VAL A 246 -20.49 -53.68 29.77
C VAL A 246 -19.54 -54.20 28.65
N GLY A 247 -18.45 -53.52 28.26
CA GLY A 247 -17.13 -53.50 28.95
C GLY A 247 -16.05 -54.17 28.06
N GLU A 248 -14.71 -54.12 28.25
CA GLU A 248 -13.80 -53.36 29.14
C GLU A 248 -12.41 -53.13 28.43
N GLN A 249 -11.39 -52.63 29.13
CA GLN A 249 -9.96 -52.48 28.71
C GLN A 249 -9.03 -53.35 29.63
N PRO A 250 -7.68 -53.39 29.50
CA PRO A 250 -6.71 -53.13 28.41
C PRO A 250 -5.69 -54.30 28.22
N GLN A 251 -4.64 -54.16 27.37
CA GLN A 251 -3.21 -54.47 27.68
C GLN A 251 -2.26 -54.46 26.44
N THR A 252 -1.05 -53.93 26.63
CA THR A 252 0.18 -54.17 25.83
C THR A 252 1.02 -55.30 26.46
N PRO A 253 2.00 -55.94 25.78
CA PRO A 253 3.41 -55.53 26.02
C PRO A 253 4.47 -55.89 24.92
N GLN A 254 5.72 -55.51 25.19
CA GLN A 254 7.03 -56.12 24.81
C GLN A 254 7.96 -55.51 23.70
N SER A 255 9.12 -55.08 24.23
CA SER A 255 10.51 -54.90 23.74
C SER A 255 11.05 -56.01 22.81
N ALA A 256 12.25 -55.98 22.19
CA ALA A 256 13.50 -55.20 22.31
C ALA A 256 14.27 -55.20 20.95
N ASN A 257 15.35 -54.43 20.67
CA ASN A 257 16.74 -54.65 21.13
C ASN A 257 17.71 -53.53 20.64
N LEU A 258 18.89 -53.42 21.27
CA LEU A 258 19.97 -52.45 20.96
C LEU A 258 21.04 -53.00 20.00
N THR A 259 21.68 -52.10 19.21
CA THR A 259 23.11 -52.21 18.85
C THR A 259 23.78 -50.84 18.62
N VAL A 260 24.97 -50.65 19.20
CA VAL A 260 25.97 -49.54 19.07
C VAL A 260 27.35 -50.20 19.40
N PRO A 261 28.56 -49.61 19.23
CA PRO A 261 28.94 -48.26 18.75
C PRO A 261 30.18 -48.19 17.81
N GLY A 262 30.61 -46.96 17.44
CA GLY A 262 31.91 -46.70 16.83
C GLY A 262 32.33 -45.21 16.74
N HIS A 263 33.09 -44.74 17.74
CA HIS A 263 34.25 -43.80 17.68
C HIS A 263 34.49 -42.95 16.39
N LEU A 264 34.84 -41.65 16.34
CA LEU A 264 35.22 -40.51 17.23
C LEU A 264 34.94 -39.19 16.41
N LYS A 265 35.21 -37.92 16.77
CA LYS A 265 35.92 -37.21 17.88
C LYS A 265 35.40 -35.74 17.99
N ALA A 266 35.77 -35.03 19.07
CA ALA A 266 35.74 -33.56 19.22
C ALA A 266 36.96 -33.13 20.08
N PRO A 267 37.17 -31.85 20.52
CA PRO A 267 36.64 -30.54 20.09
C PRO A 267 37.78 -29.49 19.88
N ILE A 268 37.46 -28.20 19.62
CA ILE A 268 38.03 -27.02 20.33
C ILE A 268 37.25 -25.71 20.05
N LEU A 269 36.94 -24.96 21.12
CA LEU A 269 36.50 -23.55 21.10
C LEU A 269 37.66 -22.62 21.56
N ALA A 270 37.68 -21.37 21.06
CA ALA A 270 38.11 -20.13 21.75
C ALA A 270 37.81 -18.93 20.79
N THR A 271 37.01 -17.88 21.03
CA THR A 271 36.68 -16.95 22.15
C THR A 271 37.55 -15.68 22.26
N THR A 272 36.90 -14.51 22.05
CA THR A 272 37.12 -13.17 22.69
C THR A 272 38.41 -12.36 22.43
N PRO A 273 38.50 -11.03 22.76
CA PRO A 273 37.49 -9.95 22.91
C PRO A 273 37.91 -8.62 22.20
N ALA A 274 37.38 -7.45 22.62
CA ALA A 274 37.55 -6.14 21.95
C ALA A 274 38.24 -5.01 22.78
N SER A 275 39.00 -4.14 22.07
CA SER A 275 39.37 -2.72 22.37
C SER A 275 40.23 -2.38 23.63
N PRO A 276 40.80 -1.14 23.81
CA PRO A 276 40.82 0.07 22.94
C PRO A 276 42.18 0.84 22.79
N ALA A 277 42.17 1.96 22.04
CA ALA A 277 43.13 3.10 21.96
C ALA A 277 44.54 2.85 21.32
N GLY A 278 45.14 3.78 20.55
CA GLY A 278 44.71 5.08 20.00
C GLY A 278 45.87 5.83 19.28
N ASN A 279 45.56 6.92 18.56
CA ASN A 279 46.51 7.87 17.89
C ASN A 279 47.35 7.33 16.71
N ILE A 280 47.80 8.08 15.67
CA ILE A 280 47.63 9.49 15.21
C ILE A 280 48.01 9.54 13.71
N LEU A 281 47.28 10.30 12.86
CA LEU A 281 47.79 11.16 11.75
C LEU A 281 46.66 11.56 10.77
N ASP A 282 46.76 12.78 10.25
CA ASP A 282 45.76 13.51 9.45
C ASP A 282 46.42 14.13 8.21
N MET A 283 45.70 14.23 7.08
CA MET A 283 45.79 15.36 6.15
C MET A 283 44.69 15.37 5.09
N GLN A 284 43.92 16.46 5.03
CA GLN A 284 42.93 16.76 3.99
C GLN A 284 43.55 17.45 2.75
N GLY A 285 42.92 17.39 1.57
CA GLY A 285 43.48 18.00 0.35
C GLY A 285 42.61 18.09 -0.92
N LYS A 286 41.49 18.81 -0.85
CA LYS A 286 40.64 19.38 -1.93
C LYS A 286 41.16 19.47 -3.40
N ILE A 287 40.26 19.11 -4.34
CA ILE A 287 39.86 19.77 -5.62
C ILE A 287 40.93 19.92 -6.75
N THR A 288 40.60 19.55 -8.01
CA THR A 288 40.34 20.44 -9.20
C THR A 288 40.64 19.78 -10.58
N GLN A 289 39.67 19.86 -11.50
CA GLN A 289 39.74 19.99 -13.00
C GLN A 289 40.47 19.00 -13.94
N THR A 290 39.71 18.67 -15.00
CA THR A 290 40.06 18.22 -16.35
C THR A 290 40.91 19.25 -17.13
N PRO A 291 41.63 18.86 -18.21
CA PRO A 291 41.07 19.07 -19.56
C PRO A 291 41.47 18.06 -20.68
N THR A 292 40.46 17.62 -21.45
CA THR A 292 40.29 17.78 -22.92
C THR A 292 41.51 17.69 -23.89
N THR A 293 41.61 16.54 -24.57
CA THR A 293 41.71 16.32 -26.05
C THR A 293 42.83 16.99 -26.90
N THR A 294 43.69 16.20 -27.59
CA THR A 294 43.67 15.98 -29.08
C THR A 294 44.87 15.17 -29.67
N ALA A 295 44.52 14.24 -30.57
CA ALA A 295 45.19 13.86 -31.85
C ALA A 295 46.56 13.12 -31.97
N SER A 296 46.49 12.02 -32.74
CA SER A 296 47.32 11.58 -33.89
C SER A 296 48.45 10.53 -33.75
N THR A 297 48.18 9.37 -34.40
CA THR A 297 49.03 8.54 -35.29
C THR A 297 50.26 7.78 -34.79
N GLY A 298 50.31 6.47 -35.11
CA GLY A 298 51.53 5.65 -35.21
C GLY A 298 51.32 4.16 -34.86
N GLU A 299 51.52 3.26 -35.83
CA GLU A 299 51.66 1.80 -35.64
C GLU A 299 52.95 1.48 -34.80
N ASP A 300 53.20 0.31 -34.17
CA ASP A 300 52.93 -1.07 -34.61
C ASP A 300 53.03 -2.12 -33.46
N GLU A 301 52.77 -3.39 -33.77
CA GLU A 301 52.91 -4.69 -33.04
C GLU A 301 53.95 -4.84 -31.84
N THR A 302 53.89 -5.79 -30.88
CA THR A 302 53.06 -7.00 -30.59
C THR A 302 53.17 -7.46 -29.10
N THR A 303 52.35 -8.46 -28.72
CA THR A 303 52.43 -9.41 -27.56
C THR A 303 51.55 -9.16 -26.31
N VAL A 304 50.92 -10.25 -25.84
CA VAL A 304 49.86 -10.37 -24.79
C VAL A 304 50.43 -11.16 -23.58
N PRO A 305 49.83 -11.13 -22.36
CA PRO A 305 48.71 -12.06 -22.07
C PRO A 305 47.60 -11.57 -21.10
N ASP A 306 46.38 -12.05 -21.39
CA ASP A 306 45.23 -12.40 -20.52
C ASP A 306 44.84 -11.65 -19.23
N THR A 307 43.56 -11.24 -19.20
CA THR A 307 42.63 -11.48 -18.07
C THR A 307 41.18 -11.49 -18.60
N PRO A 308 40.22 -12.18 -17.95
CA PRO A 308 39.12 -12.84 -18.66
C PRO A 308 37.85 -12.00 -18.92
N VAL A 309 37.15 -12.37 -20.00
CA VAL A 309 35.80 -11.90 -20.35
C VAL A 309 34.74 -12.79 -19.69
N ILE A 310 33.71 -12.17 -19.10
CA ILE A 310 32.53 -12.88 -18.59
C ILE A 310 31.61 -13.19 -19.77
N GLN A 311 31.41 -14.48 -20.05
CA GLN A 311 30.42 -14.98 -20.99
C GLN A 311 29.05 -15.06 -20.31
N VAL A 312 28.00 -14.66 -21.01
CA VAL A 312 26.62 -15.03 -20.71
C VAL A 312 26.13 -15.86 -21.89
N GLU A 313 25.80 -17.13 -21.64
CA GLU A 313 25.33 -18.04 -22.69
C GLU A 313 23.94 -17.64 -23.20
N SER A 314 23.86 -17.43 -24.51
CA SER A 314 22.62 -17.42 -25.26
C SER A 314 22.25 -18.85 -25.66
N THR A 315 21.14 -19.39 -25.14
CA THR A 315 20.55 -20.63 -25.65
C THR A 315 19.52 -20.32 -26.74
N ASP A 316 19.66 -21.01 -27.87
CA ASP A 316 18.86 -20.77 -29.08
C ASP A 316 17.35 -21.02 -28.94
N SER A 317 16.61 -20.40 -29.87
CA SER A 317 15.16 -20.54 -30.03
C SER A 317 14.80 -21.64 -31.01
N GLU A 318 13.61 -22.23 -30.88
CA GLU A 318 12.88 -22.77 -32.04
C GLU A 318 11.41 -22.27 -32.06
N PRO A 319 10.78 -22.19 -33.25
CA PRO A 319 9.73 -21.22 -33.49
C PRO A 319 8.31 -21.79 -33.52
N LEU A 320 7.31 -20.94 -33.23
CA LEU A 320 5.93 -21.14 -33.67
C LEU A 320 5.41 -19.86 -34.34
N LEU A 321 5.08 -19.98 -35.62
CA LEU A 321 4.24 -19.02 -36.35
C LEU A 321 2.77 -19.34 -36.05
N ASP A 322 1.99 -18.36 -35.62
CA ASP A 322 1.14 -17.61 -36.57
C ASP A 322 0.64 -16.31 -35.91
N GLY A 323 0.36 -15.29 -36.72
CA GLY A 323 0.19 -13.93 -36.23
C GLY A 323 -1.25 -13.45 -36.12
N GLU A 324 -1.50 -12.61 -35.11
CA GLU A 324 -2.48 -11.53 -35.20
C GLU A 324 -1.78 -10.21 -34.86
N THR A 325 -1.92 -9.20 -35.73
CA THR A 325 -1.35 -7.87 -35.54
C THR A 325 -2.32 -7.02 -34.71
N GLY A 326 -2.23 -7.17 -33.39
CA GLY A 326 -2.86 -6.25 -32.45
C GLY A 326 -1.90 -5.13 -32.03
N GLU A 327 -2.27 -3.88 -32.27
CA GLU A 327 -1.55 -2.72 -31.71
C GLU A 327 -1.73 -2.69 -30.19
N ALA A 328 -0.70 -3.09 -29.44
CA ALA A 328 -0.74 -3.19 -27.99
C ALA A 328 -0.73 -1.79 -27.35
N THR A 329 -1.92 -1.25 -27.08
CA THR A 329 -2.07 0.00 -26.34
C THR A 329 -1.83 -0.24 -24.85
N SER A 330 -0.70 0.24 -24.30
CA SER A 330 -0.32 0.06 -22.89
C SER A 330 -1.12 0.99 -21.96
N THR A 331 -2.38 0.67 -21.73
CA THR A 331 -3.27 1.56 -20.99
C THR A 331 -3.28 1.29 -19.48
N LEU A 332 -3.38 2.36 -18.66
CA LEU A 332 -4.01 2.26 -17.33
C LEU A 332 -5.52 1.91 -17.45
N ALA A 333 -6.08 1.91 -18.67
CA ALA A 333 -7.49 1.74 -18.95
C ALA A 333 -7.98 0.29 -18.88
N GLU A 334 -7.18 -0.73 -19.19
CA GLU A 334 -7.53 -2.12 -18.82
C GLU A 334 -7.58 -2.30 -17.29
N ALA A 335 -6.82 -1.49 -16.56
CA ALA A 335 -6.91 -1.36 -15.11
C ALA A 335 -7.99 -0.37 -14.63
N ASN A 336 -8.68 0.39 -15.51
CA ASN A 336 -9.81 1.28 -15.16
C ASN A 336 -11.16 0.79 -15.70
N SER A 337 -11.20 -0.14 -16.66
CA SER A 337 -12.39 -0.95 -16.96
C SER A 337 -12.63 -2.01 -15.89
N SER A 338 -11.56 -2.43 -15.20
CA SER A 338 -11.62 -3.06 -13.89
C SER A 338 -11.59 -2.01 -12.78
N GLU A 339 -12.77 -1.52 -12.40
CA GLU A 339 -12.98 -0.99 -11.05
C GLU A 339 -12.40 -2.02 -10.06
N TYR A 340 -11.49 -1.62 -9.16
CA TYR A 340 -10.88 -2.58 -8.22
C TYR A 340 -11.94 -2.98 -7.19
N ILE A 341 -12.66 -4.04 -7.55
CA ILE A 341 -13.64 -4.73 -6.73
C ILE A 341 -12.92 -5.97 -6.20
N ASN A 342 -12.58 -5.96 -4.92
CA ASN A 342 -12.36 -7.24 -4.26
C ASN A 342 -13.69 -8.01 -4.27
N SER A 343 -13.66 -9.28 -4.67
CA SER A 343 -14.80 -10.18 -4.89
C SER A 343 -15.82 -10.31 -3.74
N VAL A 344 -15.47 -9.83 -2.54
CA VAL A 344 -16.41 -9.66 -1.40
C VAL A 344 -17.42 -8.51 -1.64
N GLY A 345 -17.27 -7.73 -2.71
CA GLY A 345 -18.13 -6.58 -3.03
C GLY A 345 -17.70 -5.28 -2.33
N VAL A 346 -16.50 -5.26 -1.73
CA VAL A 346 -15.88 -4.04 -1.22
C VAL A 346 -15.38 -3.22 -2.40
N ARG A 347 -16.29 -2.39 -2.91
CA ARG A 347 -16.06 -1.37 -3.92
C ARG A 347 -15.32 -0.20 -3.25
N PHE A 348 -14.13 0.14 -3.71
CA PHE A 348 -13.49 1.43 -3.35
C PHE A 348 -14.13 2.56 -4.18
N THR A 349 -15.45 2.70 -4.06
CA THR A 349 -16.21 3.71 -4.80
C THR A 349 -16.26 5.03 -4.07
N GLN A 350 -16.49 6.09 -4.84
CA GLN A 350 -17.39 7.15 -4.39
C GLN A 350 -18.66 6.52 -3.78
N GLN A 351 -18.82 6.58 -2.47
CA GLN A 351 -20.16 6.68 -1.92
C GLN A 351 -20.71 8.01 -2.44
N SER A 352 -21.39 7.95 -3.59
CA SER A 352 -22.35 8.95 -4.00
C SER A 352 -23.51 8.91 -3.00
N THR A 353 -23.28 9.51 -1.83
CA THR A 353 -24.37 10.23 -1.17
C THR A 353 -24.96 11.14 -2.24
N ASP A 354 -26.26 11.00 -2.49
CA ASP A 354 -27.01 11.69 -3.55
C ASP A 354 -27.26 13.17 -3.17
N HIS A 355 -26.21 13.82 -2.66
CA HIS A 355 -26.15 15.15 -2.10
C HIS A 355 -25.14 15.97 -2.92
N ASP A 356 -25.72 16.78 -3.81
CA ASP A 356 -25.11 17.92 -4.50
C ASP A 356 -23.84 17.65 -5.33
N VAL A 357 -24.07 17.26 -6.59
CA VAL A 357 -23.11 17.27 -7.72
C VAL A 357 -22.69 18.72 -8.12
N THR A 358 -22.64 19.65 -7.17
CA THR A 358 -22.40 21.09 -7.42
C THR A 358 -21.41 21.76 -6.46
N SER A 359 -20.88 21.06 -5.45
CA SER A 359 -19.79 21.57 -4.62
C SER A 359 -18.59 20.62 -4.58
N LEU A 360 -17.50 21.00 -5.26
CA LEU A 360 -16.17 20.42 -5.08
C LEU A 360 -15.66 20.76 -3.67
N SER A 361 -16.03 19.97 -2.69
CA SER A 361 -15.56 20.11 -1.31
C SER A 361 -14.21 19.41 -1.12
N PRO A 362 -13.26 20.02 -0.39
CA PRO A 362 -12.05 19.35 0.07
C PRO A 362 -12.32 18.00 0.74
N TYR A 363 -11.39 17.06 0.58
CA TYR A 363 -11.44 15.77 1.25
C TYR A 363 -11.45 15.90 2.78
N GLY A 364 -12.10 14.94 3.45
CA GLY A 364 -12.29 14.95 4.89
C GLY A 364 -12.36 13.55 5.50
N LEU A 365 -13.00 13.47 6.67
CA LEU A 365 -13.18 12.22 7.42
C LEU A 365 -13.77 11.05 6.59
N PRO A 366 -14.74 11.23 5.67
CA PRO A 366 -15.26 10.14 4.86
C PRO A 366 -14.20 9.42 4.01
N PHE A 367 -13.29 10.17 3.37
CA PHE A 367 -12.16 9.59 2.64
C PHE A 367 -11.22 8.82 3.57
N ILE A 368 -10.90 9.36 4.75
CA ILE A 368 -10.02 8.68 5.73
C ILE A 368 -10.64 7.36 6.20
N GLN A 369 -11.95 7.34 6.46
CA GLN A 369 -12.68 6.13 6.85
C GLN A 369 -12.67 5.08 5.74
N GLU A 370 -12.89 5.47 4.48
CA GLU A 370 -12.89 4.52 3.36
C GLU A 370 -11.48 3.99 3.06
N LEU A 371 -10.46 4.85 3.08
CA LEU A 371 -9.06 4.43 2.99
C LEU A 371 -8.70 3.44 4.11
N PHE A 372 -9.09 3.71 5.36
CA PHE A 372 -8.81 2.81 6.49
C PHE A 372 -9.53 1.46 6.33
N ARG A 373 -10.81 1.47 5.95
CA ARG A 373 -11.60 0.27 5.63
C ARG A 373 -10.95 -0.57 4.53
N PHE A 374 -10.46 0.07 3.47
CA PHE A 374 -9.74 -0.63 2.40
C PHE A 374 -8.43 -1.25 2.90
N LEU A 375 -7.62 -0.52 3.64
CA LEU A 375 -6.35 -1.03 4.18
C LEU A 375 -6.57 -2.23 5.12
N ILE A 376 -7.62 -2.20 5.95
CA ILE A 376 -8.04 -3.34 6.77
C ILE A 376 -8.46 -4.52 5.88
N THR A 377 -9.28 -4.29 4.85
CA THR A 377 -9.73 -5.32 3.89
C THR A 377 -8.55 -5.97 3.16
N LEU A 378 -7.55 -5.18 2.75
CA LEU A 378 -6.33 -5.62 2.08
C LEU A 378 -5.43 -6.50 2.99
N SER A 379 -5.54 -6.33 4.31
CA SER A 379 -4.84 -7.14 5.31
C SER A 379 -5.55 -8.44 5.71
N ASN A 380 -6.77 -8.70 5.21
CA ASN A 380 -7.59 -9.85 5.62
C ASN A 380 -7.01 -11.19 5.10
N PRO A 381 -6.54 -12.11 5.96
CA PRO A 381 -5.96 -13.39 5.52
C PRO A 381 -7.00 -14.45 5.14
N LEU A 382 -8.28 -14.21 5.44
CA LEU A 382 -9.36 -15.14 5.10
C LEU A 382 -9.91 -14.89 3.68
N ASP A 383 -9.49 -13.80 3.07
CA ASP A 383 -9.78 -13.49 1.67
C ASP A 383 -8.71 -14.12 0.76
N LYS A 384 -9.14 -15.03 -0.12
CA LYS A 384 -8.23 -15.73 -1.04
C LYS A 384 -7.70 -14.85 -2.16
N GLN A 385 -8.23 -13.64 -2.36
CA GLN A 385 -7.71 -12.69 -3.33
C GLN A 385 -6.52 -11.89 -2.79
N ASN A 386 -6.38 -11.78 -1.47
CA ASN A 386 -5.26 -11.08 -0.85
C ASN A 386 -4.00 -11.96 -0.93
N SER A 387 -3.10 -11.61 -1.87
CA SER A 387 -1.76 -12.22 -1.93
C SER A 387 -0.90 -11.80 -0.73
N ASP A 388 0.13 -12.59 -0.41
CA ASP A 388 1.15 -12.25 0.60
C ASP A 388 1.69 -10.82 0.44
N SER A 389 1.91 -10.40 -0.81
CA SER A 389 2.40 -9.06 -1.17
C SER A 389 1.42 -7.95 -0.81
N MET A 390 0.14 -8.20 -1.09
CA MET A 390 -0.96 -7.28 -0.79
C MET A 390 -1.17 -7.16 0.72
N MET A 391 -1.25 -8.29 1.44
CA MET A 391 -1.36 -8.29 2.90
C MET A 391 -0.20 -7.56 3.58
N HIS A 392 1.04 -7.82 3.13
CA HIS A 392 2.23 -7.12 3.65
C HIS A 392 2.18 -5.60 3.37
N THR A 393 1.68 -5.19 2.21
CA THR A 393 1.50 -3.77 1.87
C THR A 393 0.41 -3.14 2.74
N GLY A 394 -0.74 -3.81 2.90
CA GLY A 394 -1.83 -3.36 3.78
C GLY A 394 -1.38 -3.19 5.23
N LEU A 395 -0.71 -4.20 5.79
CA LEU A 395 -0.11 -4.13 7.14
C LEU A 395 0.91 -2.98 7.26
N SER A 396 1.76 -2.78 6.26
CA SER A 396 2.77 -1.72 6.31
C SER A 396 2.16 -0.32 6.21
N LEU A 397 1.08 -0.13 5.44
CA LEU A 397 0.33 1.13 5.38
C LEU A 397 -0.49 1.38 6.65
N LEU A 398 -1.10 0.34 7.23
CA LEU A 398 -1.76 0.44 8.55
C LEU A 398 -0.74 0.80 9.64
N THR A 399 0.46 0.22 9.61
CA THR A 399 1.55 0.55 10.55
C THR A 399 1.87 2.05 10.48
N VAL A 400 2.07 2.61 9.28
CA VAL A 400 2.29 4.06 9.08
C VAL A 400 1.12 4.90 9.61
N ALA A 401 -0.12 4.46 9.42
CA ALA A 401 -1.30 5.17 9.96
C ALA A 401 -1.32 5.19 11.50
N PHE A 402 -1.01 4.06 12.15
CA PHE A 402 -0.93 3.99 13.61
C PHE A 402 0.28 4.75 14.17
N GLU A 403 1.44 4.72 13.51
CA GLU A 403 2.65 5.46 13.93
C GLU A 403 2.43 6.98 14.08
N VAL A 404 1.47 7.58 13.36
CA VAL A 404 1.17 9.02 13.46
C VAL A 404 -0.17 9.38 14.09
N ALA A 405 -1.16 8.49 14.05
CA ALA A 405 -2.54 8.83 14.42
C ALA A 405 -3.16 7.94 15.51
N ALA A 406 -2.42 7.00 16.10
CA ALA A 406 -2.85 6.15 17.20
C ALA A 406 -3.71 6.89 18.26
N ASP A 407 -3.17 7.97 18.86
CA ASP A 407 -3.84 8.81 19.88
C ASP A 407 -5.14 9.49 19.42
N ASN A 408 -5.36 9.55 18.10
CA ASN A 408 -6.48 10.26 17.49
C ASN A 408 -7.51 9.30 16.91
N ILE A 409 -7.13 8.11 16.44
CA ILE A 409 -8.05 7.08 15.92
C ILE A 409 -9.14 6.75 16.95
N GLY A 410 -8.78 6.62 18.23
CA GLY A 410 -9.74 6.33 19.30
C GLY A 410 -10.76 7.44 19.60
N LYS A 411 -10.59 8.65 19.02
CA LYS A 411 -11.53 9.78 19.17
C LYS A 411 -12.69 9.72 18.18
N TYR A 412 -12.54 9.01 17.06
CA TYR A 412 -13.54 8.92 16.00
C TYR A 412 -14.27 7.58 16.07
N GLU A 413 -15.58 7.60 16.31
CA GLU A 413 -16.36 6.38 16.59
C GLU A 413 -16.34 5.42 15.39
N GLY A 414 -16.55 5.94 14.17
CA GLY A 414 -16.55 5.15 12.94
C GLY A 414 -15.17 4.56 12.56
N LEU A 415 -14.06 5.12 13.05
CA LEU A 415 -12.74 4.47 12.93
C LEU A 415 -12.57 3.40 14.01
N LEU A 416 -13.00 3.69 15.23
CA LEU A 416 -12.89 2.78 16.37
C LEU A 416 -13.74 1.50 16.20
N GLU A 417 -14.89 1.55 15.53
CA GLU A 417 -15.65 0.35 15.13
C GLU A 417 -14.84 -0.56 14.19
N LEU A 418 -14.25 -0.01 13.13
CA LEU A 418 -13.38 -0.74 12.20
C LEU A 418 -12.15 -1.34 12.89
N VAL A 419 -11.60 -0.66 13.91
CA VAL A 419 -10.52 -1.20 14.74
C VAL A 419 -10.99 -2.41 15.57
N LYS A 420 -12.10 -2.27 16.30
CA LYS A 420 -12.60 -3.26 17.26
C LYS A 420 -12.95 -4.60 16.63
N ASP A 421 -13.55 -4.56 15.44
CA ASP A 421 -14.10 -5.73 14.77
C ASP A 421 -13.16 -6.23 13.66
N ASP A 422 -13.15 -5.57 12.50
CA ASP A 422 -12.47 -6.07 11.30
C ASP A 422 -10.94 -6.12 11.45
N LEU A 423 -10.30 -5.05 11.94
CA LEU A 423 -8.85 -5.00 12.11
C LEU A 423 -8.38 -6.04 13.13
N CYS A 424 -8.89 -6.00 14.38
CA CYS A 424 -8.47 -6.94 15.42
C CYS A 424 -8.68 -8.40 14.99
N ARG A 425 -9.79 -8.72 14.31
CA ARG A 425 -10.05 -10.05 13.75
C ARG A 425 -9.00 -10.46 12.72
N ASN A 426 -8.63 -9.57 11.80
CA ASN A 426 -7.62 -9.85 10.77
C ASN A 426 -6.23 -10.04 11.41
N LEU A 427 -5.82 -9.16 12.34
CA LEU A 427 -4.52 -9.23 13.00
C LEU A 427 -4.37 -10.50 13.86
N ILE A 428 -5.39 -10.88 14.63
CA ILE A 428 -5.37 -12.12 15.43
C ILE A 428 -5.31 -13.37 14.52
N SER A 429 -5.99 -13.33 13.36
CA SER A 429 -5.91 -14.42 12.37
C SER A 429 -4.50 -14.52 11.76
N LEU A 430 -3.87 -13.38 11.44
CA LEU A 430 -2.52 -13.28 10.88
C LEU A 430 -1.42 -13.81 11.81
N LEU A 431 -1.66 -13.90 13.13
CA LEU A 431 -0.73 -14.58 14.06
C LEU A 431 -0.56 -16.07 13.77
N SER A 432 -1.42 -16.68 12.95
CA SER A 432 -1.28 -18.06 12.47
C SER A 432 -0.56 -18.17 11.11
N SER A 433 0.01 -17.08 10.60
CA SER A 433 0.72 -17.06 9.32
C SER A 433 2.08 -17.76 9.38
N GLU A 434 2.35 -18.64 8.42
CA GLU A 434 3.65 -19.30 8.25
C GLU A 434 4.70 -18.37 7.57
N ARG A 435 4.30 -17.16 7.16
CA ARG A 435 5.17 -16.19 6.48
C ARG A 435 5.78 -15.22 7.50
N LEU A 436 7.06 -15.40 7.80
CA LEU A 436 7.80 -14.61 8.81
C LEU A 436 7.68 -13.08 8.63
N SER A 437 7.72 -12.57 7.39
CA SER A 437 7.59 -11.13 7.13
C SER A 437 6.21 -10.57 7.48
N ILE A 438 5.14 -11.31 7.14
CA ILE A 438 3.76 -10.95 7.49
C ILE A 438 3.57 -11.05 9.01
N PHE A 439 4.10 -12.10 9.63
CA PHE A 439 4.04 -12.29 11.08
C PHE A 439 4.73 -11.15 11.84
N ALA A 440 5.94 -10.75 11.44
CA ALA A 440 6.68 -9.64 12.05
C ALA A 440 5.96 -8.29 11.87
N ALA A 441 5.48 -7.98 10.66
CA ALA A 441 4.71 -6.76 10.39
C ALA A 441 3.39 -6.72 11.20
N ASN A 442 2.71 -7.86 11.33
CA ASN A 442 1.52 -8.00 12.15
C ASN A 442 1.81 -7.75 13.64
N LEU A 443 2.91 -8.29 14.18
CA LEU A 443 3.33 -8.03 15.57
C LEU A 443 3.64 -6.55 15.83
N GLN A 444 4.32 -5.87 14.90
CA GLN A 444 4.58 -4.41 15.02
C GLN A 444 3.28 -3.61 15.07
N LEU A 445 2.34 -3.90 14.15
CA LEU A 445 1.03 -3.23 14.13
C LEU A 445 0.19 -3.54 15.37
N CYS A 446 0.19 -4.79 15.85
CA CYS A 446 -0.47 -5.17 17.11
C CYS A 446 0.12 -4.42 18.31
N PHE A 447 1.44 -4.25 18.37
CA PHE A 447 2.09 -3.50 19.44
C PHE A 447 1.59 -2.05 19.46
N LEU A 448 1.65 -1.33 18.33
CA LEU A 448 1.17 0.06 18.24
C LEU A 448 -0.32 0.19 18.58
N LEU A 449 -1.13 -0.77 18.11
CA LEU A 449 -2.57 -0.83 18.36
C LEU A 449 -2.89 -1.00 19.85
N PHE A 450 -2.25 -1.95 20.52
CA PHE A 450 -2.52 -2.25 21.94
C PHE A 450 -1.77 -1.34 22.90
N GLU A 451 -0.65 -0.73 22.51
CA GLU A 451 -0.01 0.33 23.30
C GLU A 451 -0.98 1.51 23.47
N SER A 452 -1.55 1.99 22.36
CA SER A 452 -2.38 3.20 22.33
C SER A 452 -3.87 2.99 22.62
N LEU A 453 -4.51 1.96 22.05
CA LEU A 453 -5.97 1.77 22.08
C LEU A 453 -6.44 0.67 23.05
N ARG A 454 -5.58 0.07 23.89
CA ARG A 454 -5.98 -0.97 24.86
C ARG A 454 -7.18 -0.61 25.73
N GLY A 455 -7.34 0.66 26.11
CA GLY A 455 -8.49 1.14 26.88
C GLY A 455 -9.85 0.92 26.20
N HIS A 456 -9.87 0.73 24.88
CA HIS A 456 -11.08 0.43 24.10
C HIS A 456 -11.18 -1.04 23.65
N LEU A 457 -10.17 -1.87 23.94
CA LEU A 457 -9.92 -3.16 23.30
C LEU A 457 -9.71 -4.31 24.31
N LYS A 458 -10.35 -4.26 25.49
CA LYS A 458 -10.15 -5.24 26.59
C LYS A 458 -10.18 -6.70 26.12
N PHE A 459 -11.21 -7.12 25.39
CA PHE A 459 -11.36 -8.52 24.98
C PHE A 459 -10.45 -8.90 23.79
N GLN A 460 -10.19 -7.96 22.88
CA GLN A 460 -9.27 -8.14 21.77
C GLN A 460 -7.83 -8.31 22.27
N LEU A 461 -7.42 -7.52 23.28
CA LEU A 461 -6.14 -7.65 23.96
C LEU A 461 -6.01 -9.00 24.68
N GLU A 462 -7.08 -9.47 25.35
CA GLU A 462 -7.10 -10.78 25.99
C GLU A 462 -6.88 -11.92 24.97
N ALA A 463 -7.62 -11.89 23.87
CA ALA A 463 -7.48 -12.86 22.78
C ALA A 463 -6.08 -12.82 22.15
N TYR A 464 -5.52 -11.63 21.96
CA TYR A 464 -4.17 -11.41 21.46
C TYR A 464 -3.09 -12.00 22.38
N LEU A 465 -3.13 -11.67 23.68
CA LEU A 465 -2.14 -12.14 24.67
C LEU A 465 -2.21 -13.65 24.88
N ARG A 466 -3.42 -14.24 24.90
CA ARG A 466 -3.60 -15.70 24.87
C ARG A 466 -2.97 -16.30 23.62
N LYS A 467 -3.17 -15.69 22.44
CA LYS A 467 -2.62 -16.20 21.18
C LYS A 467 -1.09 -16.10 21.11
N LEU A 468 -0.49 -15.02 21.61
CA LEU A 468 0.96 -14.93 21.79
C LEU A 468 1.48 -16.04 22.73
N SER A 469 0.78 -16.28 23.84
CA SER A 469 1.15 -17.32 24.80
C SER A 469 1.15 -18.72 24.18
N GLU A 470 0.13 -19.05 23.38
CA GLU A 470 0.07 -20.29 22.61
C GLU A 470 1.26 -20.42 21.64
N ILE A 471 1.66 -19.34 20.97
CA ILE A 471 2.75 -19.32 19.99
C ILE A 471 4.11 -19.50 20.67
N ILE A 472 4.39 -18.75 21.74
CA ILE A 472 5.62 -18.85 22.53
C ILE A 472 5.78 -20.26 23.13
N ALA A 473 4.68 -20.83 23.65
CA ALA A 473 4.64 -22.18 24.21
C ALA A 473 4.50 -23.31 23.16
N SER A 474 4.47 -22.99 21.87
CA SER A 474 4.23 -23.97 20.80
C SER A 474 5.47 -24.81 20.52
N ASP A 475 5.33 -26.13 20.50
CA ASP A 475 6.31 -27.07 19.95
C ASP A 475 5.94 -27.52 18.51
N ASN A 476 5.02 -26.81 17.86
CA ASN A 476 4.60 -27.11 16.49
C ASN A 476 5.73 -26.79 15.49
N PRO A 477 6.16 -27.73 14.62
CA PRO A 477 7.18 -27.46 13.60
C PRO A 477 6.78 -26.39 12.58
N LYS A 478 5.49 -26.03 12.46
CA LYS A 478 5.01 -24.88 11.67
C LYS A 478 5.30 -23.52 12.32
N THR A 479 5.67 -23.51 13.61
CA THR A 479 6.04 -22.31 14.37
C THR A 479 7.55 -22.34 14.62
N PRO A 480 8.38 -21.88 13.67
CA PRO A 480 9.84 -21.91 13.81
C PRO A 480 10.32 -21.06 14.99
N TYR A 481 11.55 -21.30 15.44
CA TYR A 481 12.12 -20.66 16.63
C TYR A 481 12.04 -19.12 16.56
N GLU A 482 12.35 -18.56 15.39
CA GLU A 482 12.35 -17.13 15.09
C GLU A 482 10.97 -16.49 15.31
N MET A 483 9.87 -17.21 15.04
CA MET A 483 8.52 -16.70 15.32
C MET A 483 8.21 -16.69 16.83
N ARG A 484 8.71 -17.68 17.57
CA ARG A 484 8.53 -17.76 19.03
C ARG A 484 9.35 -16.67 19.74
N GLU A 485 10.56 -16.41 19.25
CA GLU A 485 11.43 -15.32 19.70
C GLU A 485 10.80 -13.96 19.44
N LEU A 486 10.32 -13.67 18.21
CA LEU A 486 9.62 -12.43 17.90
C LEU A 486 8.34 -12.23 18.73
N ALA A 487 7.56 -13.29 18.97
CA ALA A 487 6.37 -13.24 19.82
C ALA A 487 6.72 -12.93 21.30
N LEU A 488 7.80 -13.54 21.81
CA LEU A 488 8.31 -13.29 23.16
C LEU A 488 8.83 -11.86 23.31
N ASP A 489 9.62 -11.37 22.35
CA ASP A 489 10.12 -9.98 22.34
C ASP A 489 8.98 -8.96 22.27
N ASN A 490 7.92 -9.23 21.50
CA ASN A 490 6.74 -8.38 21.45
C ASN A 490 6.00 -8.35 22.81
N LEU A 491 5.80 -9.51 23.44
CA LEU A 491 5.22 -9.60 24.79
C LEU A 491 6.09 -8.86 25.83
N LEU A 492 7.41 -8.97 25.73
CA LEU A 492 8.36 -8.25 26.60
C LEU A 492 8.35 -6.73 26.36
N GLN A 493 8.08 -6.27 25.15
CA GLN A 493 7.87 -4.84 24.86
C GLN A 493 6.59 -4.33 25.54
N LEU A 494 5.47 -5.07 25.44
CA LEU A 494 4.24 -4.74 26.17
C LEU A 494 4.47 -4.72 27.69
N TRP A 495 5.24 -5.68 28.22
CA TRP A 495 5.56 -5.77 29.65
C TRP A 495 6.39 -4.58 30.18
N ARG A 496 7.08 -3.85 29.29
CA ARG A 496 7.84 -2.63 29.64
C ARG A 496 6.98 -1.37 29.66
N ILE A 497 5.74 -1.41 29.17
CA ILE A 497 4.82 -0.27 29.19
C ILE A 497 4.47 0.05 30.66
N PRO A 498 4.69 1.29 31.14
CA PRO A 498 4.32 1.67 32.49
C PRO A 498 2.83 1.45 32.77
N GLY A 499 2.51 0.86 33.93
CA GLY A 499 1.13 0.57 34.33
C GLY A 499 0.53 -0.72 33.76
N PHE A 500 0.99 -1.20 32.60
CA PHE A 500 0.38 -2.35 31.89
C PHE A 500 0.23 -3.60 32.76
N VAL A 501 1.26 -3.98 33.51
CA VAL A 501 1.23 -5.15 34.42
C VAL A 501 0.17 -5.00 35.53
N THR A 502 -0.03 -3.77 36.03
CA THR A 502 -1.07 -3.46 37.03
C THR A 502 -2.46 -3.44 36.40
N GLU A 503 -2.57 -2.91 35.17
CA GLU A 503 -3.80 -2.98 34.38
C GLU A 503 -4.21 -4.43 34.10
N LEU A 504 -3.27 -5.33 33.80
CA LEU A 504 -3.58 -6.75 33.59
C LEU A 504 -4.21 -7.37 34.85
N TYR A 505 -3.56 -7.21 36.01
CA TYR A 505 -4.06 -7.75 37.27
C TYR A 505 -5.43 -7.19 37.67
N ILE A 506 -5.64 -5.87 37.54
CA ILE A 506 -6.90 -5.22 37.94
C ILE A 506 -8.04 -5.52 36.95
N ASN A 507 -7.76 -5.53 35.64
CA ASN A 507 -8.81 -5.64 34.63
C ASN A 507 -9.17 -7.08 34.26
N TYR A 508 -8.32 -8.08 34.55
CA TYR A 508 -8.54 -9.48 34.20
C TYR A 508 -8.56 -10.39 35.42
N ASP A 509 -7.45 -10.53 36.16
CA ASP A 509 -7.33 -11.45 37.31
C ASP A 509 -8.27 -11.09 38.49
N CYS A 510 -8.66 -9.82 38.60
CA CYS A 510 -9.67 -9.37 39.59
C CYS A 510 -11.13 -9.41 39.07
N ASP A 511 -11.37 -9.78 37.81
CA ASP A 511 -12.68 -9.84 37.18
C ASP A 511 -13.14 -11.31 37.04
N LEU A 512 -14.22 -11.67 37.75
CA LEU A 512 -14.76 -13.04 37.84
C LEU A 512 -15.14 -13.68 36.48
N TYR A 513 -15.22 -12.89 35.41
CA TYR A 513 -15.59 -13.34 34.07
C TYR A 513 -14.42 -13.36 33.06
N CYS A 514 -13.24 -12.87 33.46
CA CYS A 514 -12.01 -12.94 32.68
C CYS A 514 -11.14 -14.12 33.14
N THR A 515 -10.08 -14.43 32.39
CA THR A 515 -9.01 -15.32 32.89
C THR A 515 -7.90 -14.56 33.59
N ASP A 516 -7.16 -15.26 34.45
CA ASP A 516 -5.98 -14.78 35.16
C ASP A 516 -4.80 -14.53 34.19
N MET A 517 -4.86 -13.41 33.46
CA MET A 517 -3.90 -13.05 32.41
C MET A 517 -2.56 -12.61 32.99
N PHE A 518 -2.55 -11.86 34.07
CA PHE A 518 -1.30 -11.49 34.74
C PHE A 518 -0.61 -12.73 35.31
N GLU A 519 -1.32 -13.63 36.01
CA GLU A 519 -0.74 -14.89 36.49
C GLU A 519 -0.22 -15.75 35.32
N SER A 520 -1.04 -15.99 34.30
CA SER A 520 -0.69 -16.86 33.16
C SER A 520 0.55 -16.36 32.41
N LEU A 521 0.62 -15.07 32.10
CA LEU A 521 1.75 -14.46 31.40
C LEU A 521 3.01 -14.38 32.27
N THR A 522 2.87 -14.12 33.58
CA THR A 522 4.01 -14.15 34.51
C THR A 522 4.60 -15.56 34.61
N ASN A 523 3.73 -16.58 34.72
CA ASN A 523 4.12 -17.99 34.72
C ASN A 523 4.80 -18.40 33.39
N LEU A 524 4.32 -17.90 32.25
CA LEU A 524 4.97 -18.10 30.95
C LEU A 524 6.38 -17.47 30.94
N LEU A 525 6.48 -16.17 31.20
CA LEU A 525 7.75 -15.42 31.16
C LEU A 525 8.79 -16.02 32.12
N SER A 526 8.41 -16.51 33.29
CA SER A 526 9.32 -17.17 34.25
C SER A 526 10.04 -18.40 33.66
N LYS A 527 9.39 -19.16 32.78
CA LYS A 527 9.96 -20.34 32.12
C LYS A 527 11.00 -19.97 31.06
N TYR A 528 10.73 -18.93 30.28
CA TYR A 528 11.59 -18.52 29.16
C TYR A 528 12.74 -17.59 29.60
N THR A 529 12.57 -16.79 30.67
CA THR A 529 13.66 -15.98 31.24
C THR A 529 14.84 -16.79 31.77
N LEU A 530 14.62 -18.03 32.21
CA LEU A 530 15.70 -18.93 32.65
C LEU A 530 16.45 -19.60 31.49
N SER A 531 15.81 -19.77 30.33
CA SER A 531 16.37 -20.52 29.19
C SER A 531 17.44 -19.72 28.41
N ALA A 532 17.43 -18.40 28.51
CA ALA A 532 18.46 -17.54 27.91
C ALA A 532 19.87 -17.83 28.47
N THR A 533 19.96 -18.26 29.73
CA THR A 533 21.21 -18.68 30.39
C THR A 533 21.78 -20.02 29.87
N THR A 534 21.03 -20.76 29.06
CA THR A 534 21.43 -22.08 28.52
C THR A 534 21.67 -22.11 27.01
N CYS A 535 21.35 -21.04 26.28
CA CYS A 535 21.56 -20.93 24.83
C CYS A 535 22.79 -20.08 24.43
N SER A 536 23.72 -19.86 25.35
CA SER A 536 24.96 -19.10 25.12
C SER A 536 26.22 -19.87 25.54
N LEU A 537 26.44 -21.04 24.90
CA LEU A 537 27.70 -21.82 24.93
C LEU A 537 27.93 -22.56 23.60
#